data_AF-A0A931UAT8-F1
#
_entry.id   AF-A0A931UAT8-F1
#
_cell.length_a   1.000
_cell.length_b   1.000
_cell.length_c   1.000
_cell.angle_alpha   90.00
_cell.angle_beta   90.00
_cell.angle_gamma   90.00
#
_symmetry.space_group_name_H-M   'P 1'
#
loop_
_entity.id
_entity.type
_entity.pdbx_description
1 polymer ?
#
loop_
_entity_poly.entity_id
_entity_poly.type
_entity_poly.pdbx_seq_one_letter_code
_entity_poly.pdbx_strand_id
1 'polypeptide(L)' 'MSRRLWEHKSDVADGFTKAYGVHRLVYAEFHETMPEAILREKRIKKWRRAWKIELIERGNPRWRDLYEDMAR' A
#
# COMPACT_ATOMS: atom_id res chain seq x y z
N MET A 1 4.60 6.85 -11.27
CA MET A 1 4.06 6.79 -9.90
C MET A 1 2.88 7.75 -9.65
N SER A 2 2.79 8.89 -10.34
CA SER A 2 1.84 9.99 -10.02
C SER A 2 0.35 9.72 -10.30
N ARG A 3 0.00 9.06 -11.41
CA ARG A 3 -1.41 8.92 -11.84
C ARG A 3 -2.27 8.03 -10.91
N ARG A 4 -1.77 6.85 -10.51
CA ARG A 4 -2.52 5.91 -9.64
C ARG A 4 -2.75 6.44 -8.23
N LEU A 5 -1.79 7.19 -7.70
CA LEU A 5 -1.92 7.81 -6.38
C LEU A 5 -2.93 8.96 -6.40
N TRP A 6 -2.93 9.76 -7.47
CA TRP A 6 -3.96 10.79 -7.67
C TRP A 6 -5.36 10.18 -7.81
N GLU A 7 -5.51 9.08 -8.55
CA GLU A 7 -6.80 8.37 -8.69
C GLU A 7 -7.30 7.81 -7.33
N HIS A 8 -6.40 7.32 -6.47
CA HIS A 8 -6.73 6.82 -5.13
C HIS A 8 -7.06 7.94 -4.13
N LYS A 9 -6.40 9.10 -4.23
CA LYS A 9 -6.59 10.23 -3.31
C LYS A 9 -7.74 11.15 -3.70
N SER A 10 -8.08 11.19 -4.99
CA SER A 10 -9.15 12.03 -5.55
C SER A 10 -10.54 11.40 -5.45
N ASP A 11 -10.66 10.22 -4.82
CA ASP A 11 -11.94 9.54 -4.56
C ASP A 11 -12.78 9.25 -5.83
N VAL A 12 -12.11 9.20 -6.99
CA VAL A 12 -12.75 9.07 -8.32
C VAL A 12 -13.23 7.63 -8.59
N ALA A 13 -12.68 6.66 -7.87
CA ALA A 13 -13.13 5.28 -7.91
C ALA A 13 -14.12 5.02 -6.77
N ASP A 14 -15.42 5.04 -7.06
CA ASP A 14 -16.43 4.51 -6.13
C ASP A 14 -16.11 3.03 -5.84
N GLY A 15 -15.67 2.75 -4.63
CA GLY A 15 -15.19 1.43 -4.24
C GLY A 15 -14.84 1.30 -2.76
N PHE A 16 -14.34 0.12 -2.38
CA PHE A 16 -14.01 -0.30 -1.01
C PHE A 16 -13.15 0.74 -0.24
N THR A 17 -12.29 1.47 -0.95
CA THR A 17 -11.39 2.48 -0.39
C THR A 17 -12.13 3.66 0.24
N LYS A 18 -13.23 4.11 -0.39
CA LYS A 18 -14.10 5.21 0.08
C LYS A 18 -15.00 4.76 1.23
N ALA A 19 -15.52 3.54 1.15
CA ALA A 19 -16.41 2.98 2.17
C ALA A 19 -15.71 2.72 3.52
N TYR A 20 -14.39 2.47 3.53
CA TYR A 20 -13.62 2.13 4.74
C TYR A 20 -12.52 3.14 5.10
N GLY A 21 -12.44 4.28 4.41
CA GLY A 21 -11.44 5.32 4.71
C GLY A 21 -10.00 4.85 4.56
N VAL A 22 -9.72 3.96 3.60
CA VAL A 22 -8.39 3.34 3.41
C VAL A 22 -7.48 4.27 2.61
N HIS A 23 -7.24 5.47 3.16
CA HIS A 23 -6.41 6.49 2.50
C HIS A 23 -4.94 6.46 2.92
N ARG A 24 -4.60 5.69 3.96
CA ARG A 24 -3.25 5.66 4.52
C ARG A 24 -2.37 4.62 3.83
N LEU A 25 -1.28 5.06 3.22
CA LEU A 25 -0.26 4.17 2.67
C LEU A 25 0.71 3.76 3.78
N VAL A 26 0.53 2.60 4.40
CA VAL A 26 1.38 2.17 5.53
C VAL A 26 2.54 1.25 5.14
N TYR A 27 2.53 0.71 3.91
CA TYR A 27 3.59 -0.16 3.38
C TYR A 27 3.75 0.02 1.87
N ALA A 28 5.00 0.16 1.43
CA ALA A 28 5.40 0.19 0.03
C ALA A 28 6.73 -0.56 -0.12
N GLU A 29 6.89 -1.31 -1.21
CA GLU A 29 8.09 -2.08 -1.52
C GLU A 29 8.46 -1.83 -2.98
N PHE A 30 9.74 -1.53 -3.25
CA PHE A 30 10.25 -1.36 -4.61
C PHE A 30 10.83 -2.68 -5.10
N HIS A 31 10.56 -3.01 -6.35
CA HIS A 31 11.10 -4.18 -7.04
C HIS A 31 11.70 -3.73 -8.37
N GLU A 32 12.83 -4.32 -8.75
CA GLU A 32 13.55 -3.97 -9.98
C GLU A 32 12.78 -4.39 -11.23
N THR A 33 11.98 -5.46 -11.13
CA THR A 33 11.22 -6.00 -12.26
C THR A 33 9.73 -6.12 -11.96
N MET A 34 8.91 -5.92 -13.00
CA MET A 34 7.45 -6.09 -12.93
C MET A 34 7.02 -7.51 -12.49
N PRO A 35 7.64 -8.61 -12.99
CA PRO A 35 7.26 -9.96 -12.57
C PRO A 35 7.49 -10.21 -11.08
N GLU A 36 8.57 -9.67 -10.50
CA GLU A 36 8.86 -9.80 -9.07
C GLU A 36 7.81 -9.07 -8.22
N ALA A 37 7.43 -7.86 -8.63
CA ALA A 37 6.37 -7.11 -7.98
C ALA A 37 5.05 -7.89 -7.97
N ILE A 38 4.66 -8.46 -9.12
CA ILE A 38 3.42 -9.26 -9.24
C ILE A 38 3.48 -10.52 -8.36
N LEU A 39 4.61 -11.22 -8.34
CA LEU A 39 4.80 -12.41 -7.51
C LEU A 39 4.74 -12.06 -6.02
N ARG A 40 5.38 -10.95 -5.61
CA ARG A 40 5.33 -10.45 -4.23
C ARG A 40 3.91 -10.09 -3.82
N GLU A 41 3.20 -9.33 -4.65
CA GLU A 41 1.80 -8.95 -4.40
C GLU A 41 0.91 -10.19 -4.23
N LYS A 42 1.04 -11.18 -5.13
CA LYS A 42 0.29 -12.45 -5.03
C LYS A 42 0.58 -13.21 -3.75
N ARG A 43 1.84 -13.26 -3.30
CA ARG A 43 2.21 -13.89 -2.02
C ARG A 43 1.57 -13.16 -0.84
N ILE A 44 1.75 -11.85 -0.75
CA ILE A 44 1.22 -11.03 0.35
C ILE A 44 -0.29 -11.16 0.42
N LYS A 45 -1.02 -11.14 -0.71
CA LYS A 45 -2.48 -11.31 -0.71
C LYS A 45 -2.95 -12.57 0.02
N LYS A 46 -2.22 -13.69 -0.12
CA LYS A 46 -2.50 -14.98 0.52
C LYS A 46 -2.07 -15.07 1.99
N TRP A 47 -1.33 -14.09 2.52
CA TRP A 47 -0.86 -14.15 3.89
C TRP A 47 -1.96 -13.93 4.91
N ARG A 48 -1.79 -14.57 6.08
CA ARG A 48 -2.58 -14.29 7.28
C ARG A 48 -2.42 -12.82 7.68
N ARG A 49 -3.47 -12.24 8.25
CA ARG A 49 -3.49 -10.83 8.67
C ARG A 49 -2.32 -10.49 9.63
N ALA A 50 -1.99 -11.39 10.55
CA ALA A 50 -0.88 -11.19 11.49
C ALA A 50 0.47 -10.96 10.80
N TRP A 51 0.78 -11.72 9.74
CA TRP A 51 2.04 -11.57 9.01
C TRP A 51 2.10 -10.28 8.20
N LYS A 52 0.95 -9.81 7.69
CA LYS A 52 0.86 -8.49 7.04
C LYS A 52 1.15 -7.38 8.04
N ILE A 53 0.61 -7.49 9.26
CA ILE A 53 0.87 -6.53 10.35
C ILE A 53 2.35 -6.53 10.74
N GLU A 54 2.95 -7.70 10.97
CA GLU A 54 4.37 -7.80 11.31
C GLU A 54 5.25 -7.18 10.20
N LEU A 55 4.91 -7.44 8.93
CA LEU A 55 5.61 -6.86 7.79
C LEU A 55 5.53 -5.32 7.79
N ILE A 56 4.34 -4.77 8.05
CA ILE A 56 4.14 -3.32 8.17
C ILE A 56 4.94 -2.77 9.35
N GLU A 57 4.84 -3.40 10.52
CA GLU A 57 5.48 -2.92 11.76
C GLU A 57 7.01 -2.96 11.68
N ARG A 58 7.60 -3.91 10.94
CA ARG A 58 9.04 -3.95 10.69
C ARG A 58 9.56 -2.72 9.93
N GLY A 59 8.80 -2.21 8.95
CA GLY A 59 9.19 -1.05 8.15
C GLY A 59 8.60 0.28 8.63
N ASN A 60 7.50 0.23 9.36
CA ASN A 60 6.69 1.37 9.77
C ASN A 60 5.97 1.09 11.10
N PRO A 61 6.70 0.97 12.23
CA PRO A 61 6.13 0.61 13.53
C PRO A 61 5.15 1.66 14.06
N ARG A 62 5.24 2.91 13.56
CA ARG A 62 4.34 4.01 13.92
C ARG A 62 3.15 4.16 12.97
N TRP A 63 3.00 3.27 11.99
CA TRP A 63 1.90 3.30 11.04
C TRP A 63 1.69 4.69 10.39
N ARG A 64 2.81 5.35 10.06
CA ARG A 64 2.85 6.65 9.39
C ARG A 64 2.35 6.52 7.96
N ASP A 65 1.81 7.60 7.42
CA ASP A 65 1.43 7.64 6.01
C ASP A 65 2.66 7.85 5.12
N LEU A 66 3.13 6.77 4.53
CA LEU A 66 4.26 6.79 3.60
C LEU A 66 3.94 7.62 2.34
N TYR A 67 2.67 7.88 2.05
CA TYR A 67 2.32 8.74 0.93
C TYR A 67 2.74 10.19 1.18
N GLU A 68 2.53 10.70 2.39
CA GLU A 68 2.99 12.05 2.76
C GLU A 68 4.51 12.14 2.78
N ASP A 69 5.20 11.06 3.20
CA ASP A 69 6.66 10.98 3.18
C ASP A 69 7.23 10.88 1.74
N MET A 70 6.53 10.21 0.81
CA MET A 70 6.96 10.09 -0.60
C MET A 70 6.58 11.29 -1.48
N ALA A 71 5.62 12.11 -1.05
CA ALA A 71 5.15 13.29 -1.78
C ALA A 71 5.92 14.58 -1.43
N ARG A 72 6.92 14.48 -0.55
CA ARG A 72 7.82 15.57 -0.15
C ARG A 72 9.14 15.48 -0.90
#